data_AF-A0AAV2VQA5-F1
#
_entry.id   AF-A0AAV2VQA5-F1
#
_cell.length_a   1.000
_cell.length_b   1.000
_cell.length_c   1.000
_cell.angle_alpha   90.00
_cell.angle_beta   90.00
_cell.angle_gamma   90.00
#
_symmetry.space_group_name_H-M   'P 1'
#
loop_
_entity.id
_entity.type
_entity.pdbx_description
1 polymer ?
#
loop_
_entity_poly.entity_id
_entity_poly.type
_entity_poly.pdbx_seq_one_letter_code
_entity_poly.pdbx_strand_id
1 'polypeptide(L)' 'MVKMLRMILGIPPSKKANISAYKIKPIMVSPDVIVMDMNSFRNSKKVQRQVQAARRYS' A
#
# COMPACT_ATOMS: atom_id res chain seq x y z
N MET A 1 12.07 25.63 -9.13
CA MET A 1 12.09 26.64 -8.04
C MET A 1 11.35 26.22 -6.77
N VAL A 2 10.06 25.84 -6.83
CA VAL A 2 9.26 25.52 -5.63
C VAL A 2 9.85 24.40 -4.73
N LYS A 3 10.52 23.40 -5.32
CA LYS A 3 11.15 22.29 -4.59
C LYS A 3 12.31 22.72 -3.69
N MET A 4 13.08 23.74 -4.11
CA MET A 4 14.23 24.25 -3.37
C MET A 4 13.79 25.11 -2.19
N LEU A 5 12.76 25.94 -2.36
CA LEU A 5 12.16 26.73 -1.28
C LEU A 5 11.60 25.84 -0.15
N ARG A 6 10.94 24.72 -0.51
CA ARG A 6 10.45 23.75 0.48
C ARG A 6 11.58 23.09 1.28
N MET A 7 12.73 22.84 0.64
CA MET A 7 13.90 22.25 1.28
C MET A 7 14.54 23.22 2.29
N ILE A 8 14.64 24.50 1.93
CA ILE A 8 15.18 25.55 2.81
C ILE A 8 14.27 25.79 4.02
N LEU A 9 12.95 25.75 3.81
CA LEU A 9 11.95 25.97 4.86
C LEU A 9 11.63 24.71 5.69
N GLY A 10 12.33 23.60 5.47
CA GLY A 10 12.08 22.33 6.18
C GLY A 10 10.70 21.73 5.94
N ILE A 11 10.00 22.15 4.89
CA ILE A 11 8.64 21.66 4.58
C ILE A 11 8.78 20.29 3.90
N PRO A 12 8.34 19.20 4.54
CA PRO A 12 8.48 17.87 3.96
C PRO A 12 7.73 17.82 2.63
N PRO A 13 8.30 17.15 1.61
CA PRO A 13 7.60 16.98 0.35
C PRO A 13 6.26 16.27 0.63
N SER A 14 5.17 16.86 0.15
CA SER A 14 3.84 16.25 0.20
C SER A 14 3.79 15.04 -0.75
N LYS A 15 4.53 13.98 -0.45
CA LYS A 15 4.30 12.68 -1.05
C LYS A 15 3.01 12.16 -0.43
N LYS A 16 1.87 12.51 -1.02
CA LYS A 16 0.66 11.72 -0.81
C LYS A 16 1.05 10.30 -1.22
N ALA A 17 1.00 9.36 -0.28
CA ALA A 17 1.14 7.95 -0.62
C ALA A 17 0.10 7.67 -1.70
N ASN A 18 0.52 7.16 -2.86
CA ASN A 18 -0.39 6.79 -3.94
C ASN A 18 -1.15 5.53 -3.53
N ILE A 19 -2.10 5.67 -2.60
CA ILE A 19 -2.95 4.56 -2.13
C ILE A 19 -3.79 4.01 -3.30
N SER A 20 -4.07 4.86 -4.30
CA SER A 20 -4.78 4.52 -5.53
C SER A 20 -4.08 3.47 -6.41
N ALA A 21 -2.77 3.25 -6.25
CA ALA A 21 -2.02 2.29 -7.06
C ALA A 21 -2.01 0.86 -6.50
N TYR A 22 -2.46 0.66 -5.25
CA TYR A 22 -2.45 -0.67 -4.64
C TYR A 22 -3.72 -1.44 -5.00
N LYS A 23 -3.54 -2.60 -5.65
CA LYS A 23 -4.64 -3.57 -5.88
C LYS A 23 -5.22 -4.13 -4.59
N ILE A 24 -4.45 -4.12 -3.50
CA ILE A 24 -4.90 -4.52 -2.16
C ILE A 24 -5.26 -3.23 -1.43
N LYS A 25 -6.56 -3.02 -1.20
CA LYS A 25 -7.05 -1.80 -0.57
C LYS A 25 -6.82 -1.88 0.95
N PRO A 26 -6.27 -0.84 1.58
CA PRO A 26 -6.35 -0.72 3.03
C PRO A 26 -7.77 -0.35 3.45
N ILE A 27 -8.20 -0.82 4.62
CA ILE A 27 -9.45 -0.44 5.29
C ILE A 27 -9.07 0.30 6.57
N MET A 28 -9.62 1.49 6.76
CA MET A 28 -9.46 2.23 8.01
C MET A 28 -10.52 1.72 9.00
N VAL A 29 -10.08 1.22 10.16
CA VAL A 29 -10.97 0.73 11.22
C VAL A 29 -11.15 1.80 12.30
N SER A 30 -10.10 2.56 12.58
CA SER A 30 -10.11 3.73 13.46
C SER A 30 -9.09 4.76 12.95
N PRO A 31 -9.08 6.01 13.46
CA PRO A 31 -8.14 7.05 13.03
C PRO A 31 -6.67 6.62 13.13
N ASP A 32 -6.35 5.73 14.08
CA ASP A 32 -4.99 5.25 14.34
C ASP A 32 -4.73 3.84 13.80
N VAL A 33 -5.75 3.17 13.24
CA VAL A 33 -5.67 1.77 12.83
C VAL A 33 -6.11 1.60 11.38
N ILE A 34 -5.13 1.25 10.55
CA ILE A 34 -5.32 0.85 9.16
C ILE A 34 -5.05 -0.65 9.06
N VAL A 35 -6.06 -1.41 8.65
CA VAL A 35 -5.94 -2.85 8.40
C VAL A 35 -5.90 -3.13 6.91
N MET A 36 -5.33 -4.26 6.54
CA MET A 36 -5.36 -4.75 5.16
C MET A 36 -6.71 -5.42 4.87
N ASP A 37 -7.33 -5.11 3.72
CA ASP A 37 -8.48 -5.88 3.27
C ASP A 37 -8.06 -7.30 2.87
N MET A 38 -8.42 -8.26 3.72
CA MET A 38 -8.10 -9.67 3.50
C MET A 38 -8.81 -10.24 2.26
N ASN A 39 -9.96 -9.71 1.86
CA ASN A 39 -10.65 -10.15 0.65
C ASN A 39 -9.89 -9.70 -0.60
N SER A 40 -9.52 -8.41 -0.67
CA SER A 40 -8.65 -7.90 -1.74
C SER A 40 -7.28 -8.60 -1.77
N PHE A 41 -6.72 -8.94 -0.61
CA PHE A 41 -5.47 -9.69 -0.50
C PHE A 41 -5.59 -11.09 -1.11
N ARG A 42 -6.59 -11.89 -0.71
CA ARG A 42 -6.82 -13.26 -1.20
C ARG A 42 -7.15 -13.30 -2.69
N ASN A 43 -7.85 -12.29 -3.20
CA ASN A 43 -8.22 -12.17 -4.61
C ASN A 43 -7.08 -11.64 -5.50
N SER A 44 -5.95 -11.25 -4.92
CA SER A 44 -4.79 -10.81 -5.69
C SER A 44 -4.20 -11.96 -6.50
N LYS A 45 -4.12 -11.80 -7.82
CA LYS A 45 -3.47 -12.76 -8.73
C LYS A 45 -2.04 -13.13 -8.28
N LYS A 46 -1.30 -12.20 -7.67
CA LYS A 46 0.05 -12.46 -7.15
C LYS A 46 0.03 -13.43 -5.97
N VAL A 47 -0.87 -13.19 -5.01
CA VAL A 47 -1.05 -14.03 -3.81
C VAL A 47 -1.50 -15.43 -4.23
N GLN A 48 -2.47 -15.53 -5.14
CA GLN A 48 -2.95 -16.82 -5.63
C GLN A 48 -1.85 -17.66 -6.30
N ARG A 49 -0.98 -17.04 -7.10
CA ARG A 49 0.17 -17.74 -7.70
C ARG A 49 1.15 -18.28 -6.65
N GLN A 50 1.43 -17.49 -5.61
CA GLN A 50 2.31 -17.92 -4.51
C GLN A 50 1.69 -19.07 -3.72
N VAL A 51 0.39 -19.00 -3.41
CA VAL A 51 -0.34 -20.09 -2.74
C VAL A 51 -0.32 -21.36 -3.60
N GLN A 52 -0.53 -21.25 -4.91
CA GLN A 52 -0.46 -22.39 -5.82
C GLN A 52 0.95 -23.00 -5.88
N ALA A 53 1.99 -22.16 -5.93
CA ALA A 53 3.37 -22.63 -5.88
C ALA A 53 3.64 -23.38 -4.57
N ALA A 54 3.29 -22.79 -3.42
CA ALA A 54 3.47 -23.43 -2.11
C ALA A 54 2.77 -24.79 -2.03
N ARG A 55 1.53 -24.90 -2.53
CA ARG A 55 0.78 -26.18 -2.59
C ARG A 55 1.42 -27.26 -3.47
N ARG A 56 2.20 -26.87 -4.48
CA ARG A 56 2.91 -27.83 -5.35
C ARG A 56 4.21 -28.34 -4.73
N TYR A 57 4.75 -27.61 -3.76
CA TYR A 57 6.02 -27.93 -3.09
C TYR A 57 5.82 -28.31 -1.61
N SER A 58 4.58 -28.59 -1.20
CA SER A 58 4.18 -29.07 0.13
C SER A 58 3.76 -30.52 0.05
#